data_AF-A0AAI8Z7Y6-F1
#
_entry.id   AF-A0AAI8Z7Y6-F1
#
_cell.length_a   1.000
_cell.length_b   1.000
_cell.length_c   1.000
_cell.angle_alpha   90.00
_cell.angle_beta   90.00
_cell.angle_gamma   90.00
#
_symmetry.space_group_name_H-M   'P 1'
#
loop_
_entity.id
_entity.type
_entity.pdbx_description
1 polymer ?
#
loop_
_entity_poly.entity_id
_entity_poly.type
_entity_poly.pdbx_seq_one_letter_code
_entity_poly.pdbx_strand_id
1 'polypeptide(L)'
;MGRTNARSINTSDPEKLRLNMGAPPDKKFSVPQIGMPKQLQRILPACVAVILFLFFFSGSFRNVNSQMWQKKQPHFPRKIWQTWKVDPMRFEERDHNTAQTWIQKNPEYRYEVLTDQNDMAYVETHFGPDGLNRPDIVFMYRELTARIIKADLLRYMIMYVEGGIYTDIDVEALKPADHFIPSRWAEKDVEMVVGVEIDQPDFKDHPVLGSKSMSFCQWTFMCKPRLPVMLHLIEHIMLWLRNVALEQNKPVSEIELDFDQVISGTGPSAFTRAILDDMSVRIGRPVTWDEFHDINESKLVGGVLVLTVEAFAAGQGHSDSGTHEGRQALVKHHYHASGWPTAHPRFNHPMYGEVERCNWDPECVRKWDEDTAAWEHRSPEEKMKMLEEARVEAEKAQKEAEKAQKEAEEKEAKAREEQERKDREKEAETGEEEEG
;
A
#
# COMPACT_ATOMS: atom_id res chain seq x y z
N MET A 1 40.52 -55.92 -23.79
CA MET A 1 40.34 -56.77 -22.60
C MET A 1 38.85 -56.85 -22.29
N GLY A 2 38.35 -58.01 -21.85
CA GLY A 2 36.96 -58.52 -22.00
C GLY A 2 35.83 -57.58 -21.57
N ARG A 3 34.66 -57.52 -22.24
CA ARG A 3 33.56 -58.52 -22.31
C ARG A 3 33.16 -59.00 -20.90
N THR A 4 31.92 -59.01 -20.41
CA THR A 4 30.57 -58.90 -21.02
C THR A 4 29.52 -58.99 -19.89
N ASN A 5 28.35 -58.39 -20.15
CA ASN A 5 26.99 -58.85 -19.83
C ASN A 5 26.54 -59.06 -18.37
N ALA A 6 25.61 -58.19 -17.96
CA ALA A 6 24.53 -58.53 -17.03
C ALA A 6 23.40 -59.25 -17.79
N ARG A 7 22.88 -60.35 -17.21
CA ARG A 7 21.67 -61.04 -17.65
C ARG A 7 20.73 -61.21 -16.46
N SER A 8 19.49 -60.80 -16.68
CA SER A 8 18.29 -60.96 -15.85
C SER A 8 17.93 -62.43 -15.59
N ILE A 9 17.19 -62.68 -14.49
CA ILE A 9 16.05 -63.63 -14.26
C ILE A 9 15.75 -63.53 -12.74
N ASN A 10 14.65 -62.94 -12.26
CA ASN A 10 13.23 -63.35 -12.22
C ASN A 10 12.91 -64.58 -11.32
N THR A 11 11.73 -64.53 -10.69
CA THR A 11 11.00 -65.56 -9.91
C THR A 11 11.48 -65.73 -8.44
N SER A 12 10.66 -65.92 -7.41
CA SER A 12 9.23 -66.29 -7.24
C SER A 12 8.88 -66.20 -5.74
N ASP A 13 7.72 -65.63 -5.40
CA ASP A 13 6.65 -66.09 -4.48
C ASP A 13 6.94 -66.77 -3.10
N PRO A 14 5.95 -66.91 -2.19
CA PRO A 14 6.05 -66.52 -0.80
C PRO A 14 6.06 -67.73 0.16
N GLU A 15 6.05 -67.45 1.47
CA GLU A 15 5.82 -68.42 2.56
C GLU A 15 6.80 -69.60 2.69
N LYS A 16 7.78 -69.42 3.58
CA LYS A 16 7.96 -70.19 4.84
C LYS A 16 9.42 -70.14 5.28
N LEU A 17 9.69 -69.48 6.40
CA LEU A 17 10.33 -70.08 7.57
C LEU A 17 10.48 -69.01 8.68
N ARG A 18 9.62 -69.09 9.70
CA ARG A 18 9.91 -68.54 11.02
C ARG A 18 10.87 -69.49 11.72
N LEU A 19 11.99 -69.01 12.25
CA LEU A 19 12.60 -69.51 13.49
C LEU A 19 13.67 -68.54 14.02
N ASN A 20 13.34 -67.93 15.16
CA ASN A 20 14.16 -67.51 16.29
C ASN A 20 15.66 -67.22 16.11
N MET A 21 16.05 -65.96 16.30
CA MET A 21 17.27 -65.58 17.04
C MET A 21 16.95 -64.39 17.96
N GLY A 22 17.27 -64.55 19.24
CA GLY A 22 16.91 -63.65 20.34
C GLY A 22 17.67 -62.33 20.33
N ALA A 23 16.99 -61.28 20.82
CA ALA A 23 17.50 -59.93 21.02
C ALA A 23 18.39 -59.84 22.28
N PRO A 24 19.36 -58.89 22.32
CA PRO A 24 20.22 -58.64 23.48
C PRO A 24 19.47 -57.89 24.60
N PRO A 25 19.94 -57.92 25.86
CA PRO A 25 19.20 -57.39 26.99
C PRO A 25 19.23 -55.85 27.08
N ASP A 26 18.05 -55.25 27.20
CA ASP A 26 17.82 -53.84 27.50
C ASP A 26 18.35 -53.46 28.90
N LYS A 27 19.39 -52.63 28.96
CA LYS A 27 19.75 -51.90 30.19
C LYS A 27 18.80 -50.72 30.36
N LYS A 28 17.79 -50.88 31.22
CA LYS A 28 16.93 -49.78 31.69
C LYS A 28 17.73 -48.84 32.59
N PHE A 29 18.00 -47.63 32.12
CA PHE A 29 18.37 -46.52 33.00
C PHE A 29 17.12 -46.03 33.74
N SER A 30 17.04 -46.29 35.05
CA SER A 30 16.00 -45.74 35.92
C SER A 30 16.34 -44.29 36.29
N VAL A 31 15.50 -43.35 35.91
CA VAL A 31 15.51 -41.97 36.42
C VAL A 31 15.17 -42.01 37.91
N PRO A 32 15.94 -41.35 38.82
CA PRO A 32 15.56 -41.27 40.22
C PRO A 32 14.25 -40.49 40.35
N GLN A 33 13.20 -41.15 40.86
CA GLN A 33 11.99 -40.44 41.28
C GLN A 33 12.31 -39.66 42.56
N ILE A 34 12.61 -38.36 42.40
CA ILE A 34 12.55 -37.40 43.49
C ILE A 34 11.08 -37.25 43.86
N GLY A 35 10.64 -38.01 44.87
CA GLY A 35 9.28 -37.93 45.40
C GLY A 35 9.05 -36.55 46.01
N MET A 36 8.17 -35.76 45.38
CA MET A 36 7.76 -34.47 45.90
C MET A 36 7.08 -34.66 47.28
N PRO A 37 7.48 -33.94 48.34
CA PRO A 37 6.88 -34.09 49.67
C PRO A 37 5.36 -33.92 49.62
N LYS A 38 4.60 -34.76 50.36
CA LYS A 38 3.13 -34.74 50.37
C LYS A 38 2.51 -33.38 50.75
N GLN A 39 3.27 -32.52 51.44
CA GLN A 39 2.88 -31.14 51.72
C GLN A 39 2.95 -30.25 50.47
N LEU A 40 3.99 -30.38 49.65
CA LEU A 40 4.13 -29.68 48.37
C LEU A 40 3.07 -30.11 47.36
N GLN A 41 2.70 -31.40 47.31
CA GLN A 41 1.61 -31.88 46.44
C GLN A 41 0.22 -31.29 46.80
N ARG A 42 0.02 -30.86 48.06
CA ARG A 42 -1.22 -30.22 48.50
C ARG A 42 -1.20 -28.70 48.32
N ILE A 43 -0.01 -28.09 48.37
CA ILE A 43 0.18 -26.64 48.24
C ILE A 43 0.26 -26.23 46.77
N LEU A 44 0.83 -27.07 45.88
CA LEU A 44 0.99 -26.76 44.45
C LEU A 44 -0.34 -26.41 43.75
N PRO A 45 -1.43 -27.18 43.92
CA PRO A 45 -2.71 -26.85 43.30
C PRO A 45 -3.30 -25.54 43.84
N ALA A 46 -3.10 -25.26 45.13
CA ALA A 46 -3.54 -24.01 45.75
C ALA A 46 -2.71 -22.81 45.26
N CYS A 47 -1.39 -22.95 45.14
CA CYS A 47 -0.53 -21.92 44.57
C CYS A 47 -0.85 -21.67 43.08
N VAL A 48 -1.09 -22.72 42.30
CA VAL A 48 -1.54 -22.59 40.90
C VAL A 48 -2.90 -21.92 40.84
N ALA A 49 -3.85 -22.27 41.72
CA ALA A 49 -5.15 -21.61 41.79
C ALA A 49 -5.05 -20.14 42.19
N VAL A 50 -4.17 -19.79 43.14
CA VAL A 50 -3.91 -18.39 43.55
C VAL A 50 -3.21 -17.62 42.44
N ILE A 51 -2.25 -18.21 41.74
CA ILE A 51 -1.61 -17.60 40.56
C ILE A 51 -2.66 -17.37 39.47
N LEU A 52 -3.48 -18.37 39.14
CA LEU A 52 -4.57 -18.23 38.18
C LEU A 52 -5.60 -17.18 38.61
N PHE A 53 -5.93 -17.10 39.90
CA PHE A 53 -6.84 -16.09 40.47
C PHE A 53 -6.24 -14.68 40.38
N LEU A 54 -4.94 -14.51 40.68
CA LEU A 54 -4.22 -13.25 40.51
C LEU A 54 -4.07 -12.87 39.03
N PHE A 55 -3.89 -13.83 38.12
CA PHE A 55 -3.93 -13.63 36.67
C PHE A 55 -5.33 -13.26 36.16
N PHE A 56 -6.39 -13.75 36.79
CA PHE A 56 -7.78 -13.44 36.47
C PHE A 56 -8.18 -12.03 36.95
N PHE A 57 -7.70 -11.61 38.13
CA PHE A 57 -7.98 -10.28 38.70
C PHE A 57 -7.03 -9.17 38.23
N SER A 58 -5.84 -9.50 37.72
CA SER A 58 -4.91 -8.52 37.11
C SER A 58 -5.32 -8.09 35.69
N GLY A 59 -6.50 -8.48 35.21
CA GLY A 59 -7.02 -8.11 33.88
C GLY A 59 -6.32 -8.80 32.70
N SER A 60 -5.21 -9.49 32.93
CA SER A 60 -4.41 -10.15 31.88
C SER A 60 -5.19 -11.24 31.12
N PHE A 61 -6.13 -11.92 31.77
CA PHE A 61 -6.94 -12.98 31.13
C PHE A 61 -8.03 -12.45 30.18
N ARG A 62 -8.44 -11.18 30.31
CA ARG A 62 -9.44 -10.58 29.39
C ARG A 62 -8.85 -10.33 27.99
N ASN A 63 -7.55 -10.03 27.90
CA ASN A 63 -6.89 -9.76 26.62
C ASN A 63 -6.44 -11.01 25.85
N VAL A 64 -5.97 -12.07 26.54
CA VAL A 64 -5.45 -13.27 25.87
C VAL A 64 -6.55 -14.10 25.19
N ASN A 65 -7.77 -14.07 25.72
CA ASN A 65 -8.90 -14.84 25.15
C ASN A 65 -9.51 -14.19 23.89
N SER A 66 -9.31 -12.88 23.69
CA SER A 66 -9.85 -12.14 22.54
C SER A 66 -9.13 -12.50 21.24
N GLN A 67 -7.81 -12.73 21.30
CA GLN A 67 -6.98 -12.98 20.12
C GLN A 67 -7.08 -14.41 19.58
N MET A 68 -7.44 -15.39 20.44
CA MET A 68 -7.55 -16.81 20.07
C MET A 68 -8.90 -17.19 19.44
N TRP A 69 -9.93 -16.35 19.57
CA TRP A 69 -11.30 -16.66 19.13
C TRP A 69 -11.92 -15.51 18.33
N GLN A 70 -11.14 -14.82 17.48
CA GLN A 70 -11.73 -13.93 16.50
C GLN A 70 -12.37 -14.74 15.37
N LYS A 71 -13.69 -14.81 15.40
CA LYS A 71 -14.49 -15.39 14.32
C LYS A 71 -14.20 -14.61 13.04
N LYS A 72 -13.65 -15.28 12.01
CA LYS A 72 -13.46 -14.67 10.69
C LYS A 72 -14.78 -14.06 10.24
N GLN A 73 -14.76 -12.76 9.93
CA GLN A 73 -15.92 -12.09 9.37
C GLN A 73 -16.17 -12.65 7.97
N PRO A 74 -17.37 -13.19 7.68
CA PRO A 74 -17.64 -13.77 6.37
C PRO A 74 -17.66 -12.69 5.28
N HIS A 75 -18.01 -11.45 5.62
CA HIS A 75 -18.19 -10.34 4.70
C HIS A 75 -17.27 -9.15 5.04
N PHE A 76 -17.01 -8.31 4.05
CA PHE A 76 -16.31 -7.04 4.26
C PHE A 76 -17.24 -6.03 4.96
N PRO A 77 -16.70 -5.22 5.89
CA PRO A 77 -17.43 -4.08 6.42
C PRO A 77 -17.88 -3.15 5.30
N ARG A 78 -19.16 -2.76 5.30
CA ARG A 78 -19.72 -1.78 4.36
C ARG A 78 -19.37 -0.35 4.82
N LYS A 79 -18.07 -0.07 4.90
CA LYS A 79 -17.51 1.24 5.29
C LYS A 79 -16.51 1.72 4.25
N ILE A 80 -16.58 2.99 3.89
CA ILE A 80 -15.61 3.67 3.03
C ILE A 80 -14.93 4.74 3.87
N TRP A 81 -13.61 4.68 3.89
CA TRP A 81 -12.73 5.58 4.61
C TRP A 81 -11.94 6.44 3.64
N GLN A 82 -11.98 7.74 3.87
CA GLN A 82 -10.99 8.68 3.33
C GLN A 82 -10.34 9.42 4.48
N THR A 83 -9.15 9.96 4.25
CA THR A 83 -8.46 10.85 5.18
C THR A 83 -8.18 12.17 4.49
N TRP A 84 -8.52 13.29 5.13
CA TRP A 84 -8.26 14.60 4.55
C TRP A 84 -7.98 15.69 5.56
N LYS A 85 -7.50 16.85 5.11
CA LYS A 85 -7.10 17.94 6.01
C LYS A 85 -8.29 18.53 6.78
N VAL A 86 -9.47 18.52 6.17
CA VAL A 86 -10.68 19.21 6.66
C VAL A 86 -11.90 18.31 6.61
N ASP A 87 -12.97 18.71 7.30
CA ASP A 87 -14.28 18.05 7.28
C ASP A 87 -14.97 18.13 5.89
N PRO A 88 -15.82 17.15 5.52
CA PRO A 88 -16.57 17.15 4.25
C PRO A 88 -17.34 18.42 3.91
N MET A 89 -17.82 19.19 4.89
CA MET A 89 -18.51 20.47 4.66
C MET A 89 -17.58 21.58 4.16
N ARG A 90 -16.26 21.38 4.23
CA ARG A 90 -15.23 22.34 3.81
C ARG A 90 -14.36 21.83 2.67
N PHE A 91 -14.76 20.74 2.02
CA PHE A 91 -14.06 20.25 0.84
C PHE A 91 -14.07 21.31 -0.26
N GLU A 92 -12.95 21.41 -0.96
CA GLU A 92 -12.92 22.09 -2.25
C GLU A 92 -13.79 21.32 -3.24
N GLU A 93 -14.31 21.99 -4.26
CA GLU A 93 -15.24 21.39 -5.24
C GLU A 93 -14.69 20.09 -5.85
N ARG A 94 -13.39 20.06 -6.18
CA ARG A 94 -12.73 18.87 -6.72
C ARG A 94 -12.75 17.65 -5.77
N ASP A 95 -12.45 17.88 -4.49
CA ASP A 95 -12.40 16.84 -3.46
C ASP A 95 -13.83 16.38 -3.11
N HIS A 96 -14.78 17.32 -3.14
CA HIS A 96 -16.19 17.01 -2.98
C HIS A 96 -16.70 16.12 -4.11
N ASN A 97 -16.41 16.46 -5.37
CA ASN A 97 -16.87 15.73 -6.54
C ASN A 97 -16.34 14.29 -6.55
N THR A 98 -15.07 14.10 -6.23
CA THR A 98 -14.45 12.76 -6.12
C THR A 98 -15.05 11.96 -4.97
N ALA A 99 -15.12 12.51 -3.76
CA ALA A 99 -15.75 11.87 -2.59
C ALA A 99 -17.23 11.50 -2.85
N GLN A 100 -17.98 12.35 -3.54
CA GLN A 100 -19.39 12.13 -3.82
C GLN A 100 -19.62 10.90 -4.70
N THR A 101 -18.69 10.57 -5.61
CA THR A 101 -18.81 9.37 -6.46
C THR A 101 -18.86 8.08 -5.63
N TRP A 102 -18.11 8.01 -4.54
CA TRP A 102 -18.12 6.87 -3.62
C TRP A 102 -19.47 6.71 -2.94
N ILE A 103 -20.07 7.80 -2.48
CA ILE A 103 -21.39 7.80 -1.82
C ILE A 103 -22.48 7.39 -2.82
N GLN A 104 -22.48 7.98 -4.02
CA GLN A 104 -23.51 7.73 -5.03
C GLN A 104 -23.47 6.29 -5.55
N LYS A 105 -22.28 5.73 -5.78
CA LYS A 105 -22.12 4.37 -6.33
C LYS A 105 -22.24 3.28 -5.27
N ASN A 106 -22.14 3.62 -3.99
CA ASN A 106 -22.17 2.68 -2.88
C ASN A 106 -23.18 3.13 -1.79
N PRO A 107 -24.48 3.23 -2.11
CA PRO A 107 -25.49 3.79 -1.19
C PRO A 107 -25.68 2.98 0.10
N GLU A 108 -25.26 1.71 0.11
CA GLU A 108 -25.31 0.84 1.29
C GLU A 108 -24.07 0.96 2.19
N TYR A 109 -23.05 1.70 1.77
CA TYR A 109 -21.82 1.88 2.53
C TYR A 109 -21.91 3.13 3.40
N ARG A 110 -21.41 3.00 4.64
CA ARG A 110 -21.17 4.16 5.49
C ARG A 110 -19.89 4.85 5.05
N TYR A 111 -19.99 6.10 4.66
CA TYR A 111 -18.87 6.95 4.29
C TYR A 111 -18.34 7.72 5.52
N GLU A 112 -17.03 7.67 5.77
CA GLU A 112 -16.37 8.34 6.88
C GLU A 112 -15.08 9.02 6.43
N VAL A 113 -14.81 10.18 7.04
CA VAL A 113 -13.59 10.95 6.80
C VAL A 113 -12.93 11.23 8.14
N LEU A 114 -11.69 10.78 8.30
CA LEU A 114 -10.82 11.26 9.38
C LEU A 114 -10.05 12.50 8.91
N THR A 115 -9.83 13.41 9.84
CA THR A 115 -9.21 14.71 9.59
C THR A 115 -8.06 14.99 10.51
N ASP A 116 -7.21 15.96 10.14
CA ASP A 116 -6.11 16.46 10.98
C ASP A 116 -6.56 16.88 12.39
N GLN A 117 -7.87 17.15 12.60
CA GLN A 117 -8.40 17.57 13.90
C GLN A 117 -8.83 16.39 14.79
N ASN A 118 -9.07 15.21 14.22
CA ASN A 118 -9.63 14.06 14.94
C ASN A 118 -8.81 12.76 14.81
N ASP A 119 -7.74 12.76 14.01
CA ASP A 119 -6.85 11.62 13.81
C ASP A 119 -6.25 11.09 15.13
N MET A 120 -5.72 11.98 15.98
CA MET A 120 -5.14 11.61 17.27
C MET A 120 -6.19 11.01 18.21
N ALA A 121 -7.39 11.59 18.24
CA ALA A 121 -8.49 11.08 19.08
C ALA A 121 -8.92 9.68 18.62
N TYR A 122 -8.94 9.43 17.31
CA TYR A 122 -9.20 8.10 16.75
C TYR A 122 -8.14 7.09 17.21
N VAL A 123 -6.86 7.44 17.07
CA VAL A 123 -5.74 6.58 17.46
C VAL A 123 -5.77 6.30 18.97
N GLU A 124 -5.99 7.31 19.80
CA GLU A 124 -6.10 7.13 21.26
C GLU A 124 -7.29 6.26 21.65
N THR A 125 -8.43 6.41 20.99
CA THR A 125 -9.63 5.60 21.26
C THR A 125 -9.39 4.12 20.94
N HIS A 126 -8.75 3.82 19.81
CA HIS A 126 -8.62 2.44 19.33
C HIS A 126 -7.34 1.73 19.78
N PHE A 127 -6.24 2.47 19.97
CA PHE A 127 -4.94 1.91 20.38
C PHE A 127 -4.56 2.27 21.82
N GLY A 128 -5.29 3.17 22.48
CA GLY A 128 -5.07 3.51 23.89
C GLY A 128 -5.50 2.39 24.86
N PRO A 129 -5.43 2.65 26.18
CA PRO A 129 -5.64 1.65 27.23
C PRO A 129 -7.00 0.93 27.16
N ASP A 130 -8.05 1.63 26.73
CA ASP A 130 -9.41 1.10 26.65
C ASP A 130 -9.69 0.35 25.32
N GLY A 131 -8.81 0.51 24.33
CA GLY A 131 -8.90 -0.14 23.03
C GLY A 131 -8.01 -1.39 22.97
N LEU A 132 -7.05 -1.38 22.05
CA LEU A 132 -6.07 -2.46 21.89
C LEU A 132 -4.95 -2.46 22.93
N ASN A 133 -4.85 -1.40 23.75
CA ASN A 133 -3.79 -1.23 24.73
C ASN A 133 -2.39 -1.33 24.11
N ARG A 134 -2.17 -0.57 23.04
CA ARG A 134 -0.91 -0.38 22.31
C ARG A 134 -0.39 1.05 22.48
N PRO A 135 0.05 1.43 23.70
CA PRO A 135 0.55 2.77 23.97
C PRO A 135 1.79 3.13 23.13
N ASP A 136 2.54 2.13 22.66
CA ASP A 136 3.65 2.31 21.74
C ASP A 136 3.21 2.85 20.36
N ILE A 137 2.07 2.38 19.84
CA ILE A 137 1.47 2.90 18.60
C ILE A 137 1.00 4.33 18.80
N VAL A 138 0.28 4.59 19.90
CA VAL A 138 -0.23 5.92 20.25
C VAL A 138 0.92 6.93 20.38
N PHE A 139 1.99 6.54 21.08
CA PHE A 139 3.17 7.38 21.24
C PHE A 139 3.85 7.67 19.90
N MET A 140 4.10 6.64 19.07
CA MET A 140 4.72 6.84 17.76
C MET A 140 3.90 7.81 16.90
N TYR A 141 2.59 7.60 16.82
CA TYR A 141 1.71 8.41 15.98
C TYR A 141 1.67 9.88 16.43
N ARG A 142 1.79 10.12 17.75
CA ARG A 142 1.87 11.47 18.32
C ARG A 142 3.17 12.19 17.97
N GLU A 143 4.30 11.47 17.95
CA GLU A 143 5.62 12.05 17.68
C GLU A 143 5.83 12.42 16.20
N LEU A 144 5.08 11.80 15.29
CA LEU A 144 5.22 12.06 13.86
C LEU A 144 4.78 13.46 13.47
N THR A 145 5.67 14.17 12.76
CA THR A 145 5.45 15.52 12.22
C THR A 145 5.26 15.50 10.70
N ALA A 146 5.90 14.56 10.00
CA ALA A 146 5.76 14.38 8.56
C ALA A 146 4.35 13.91 8.18
N ARG A 147 3.58 14.79 7.52
CA ARG A 147 2.16 14.56 7.21
C ARG A 147 1.92 13.31 6.37
N ILE A 148 2.79 13.04 5.40
CA ILE A 148 2.65 11.85 4.53
C ILE A 148 2.83 10.56 5.33
N ILE A 149 3.78 10.52 6.25
CA ILE A 149 4.02 9.37 7.14
C ILE A 149 2.84 9.15 8.08
N LYS A 150 2.26 10.23 8.62
CA LYS A 150 1.02 10.13 9.42
C LYS A 150 -0.13 9.57 8.59
N ALA A 151 -0.34 10.07 7.37
CA ALA A 151 -1.40 9.61 6.49
C ALA A 151 -1.24 8.12 6.15
N ASP A 152 -0.02 7.67 5.83
CA ASP A 152 0.28 6.26 5.57
C ASP A 152 -0.02 5.39 6.79
N LEU A 153 0.47 5.75 7.97
CA LEU A 153 0.19 4.98 9.18
C LEU A 153 -1.29 4.98 9.56
N LEU A 154 -1.96 6.12 9.43
CA LEU A 154 -3.37 6.25 9.77
C LEU A 154 -4.22 5.33 8.89
N ARG A 155 -3.95 5.23 7.58
CA ARG A 155 -4.73 4.33 6.72
C ARG A 155 -4.61 2.87 7.15
N TYR A 156 -3.40 2.42 7.48
CA TYR A 156 -3.19 1.04 7.94
C TYR A 156 -3.86 0.80 9.30
N MET A 157 -3.82 1.78 10.19
CA MET A 157 -4.49 1.71 11.50
C MET A 157 -6.00 1.59 11.37
N ILE A 158 -6.63 2.43 10.54
CA ILE A 158 -8.07 2.35 10.23
C ILE A 158 -8.40 0.96 9.70
N MET A 159 -7.64 0.49 8.71
CA MET A 159 -7.92 -0.78 8.04
C MET A 159 -7.69 -1.99 8.94
N TYR A 160 -6.73 -1.92 9.87
CA TYR A 160 -6.57 -2.95 10.91
C TYR A 160 -7.74 -2.97 11.92
N VAL A 161 -8.23 -1.81 12.34
CA VAL A 161 -9.28 -1.72 13.38
C VAL A 161 -10.64 -2.05 12.80
N GLU A 162 -10.99 -1.45 11.66
CA GLU A 162 -12.35 -1.43 11.14
C GLU A 162 -12.50 -2.15 9.81
N GLY A 163 -11.45 -2.18 8.99
CA GLY A 163 -11.53 -2.69 7.62
C GLY A 163 -12.52 -1.90 6.76
N GLY A 164 -13.09 -2.57 5.78
CA GLY A 164 -13.90 -1.94 4.74
C GLY A 164 -13.01 -1.53 3.58
N ILE A 165 -13.26 -0.36 3.01
CA ILE A 165 -12.49 0.22 1.90
C ILE A 165 -11.79 1.46 2.40
N TYR A 166 -10.50 1.57 2.15
CA TYR A 166 -9.78 2.84 2.22
C TYR A 166 -9.56 3.36 0.80
N THR A 167 -9.68 4.67 0.62
CA THR A 167 -9.34 5.34 -0.63
C THR A 167 -8.88 6.77 -0.38
N ASP A 168 -7.86 7.23 -1.10
CA ASP A 168 -7.40 8.63 -1.04
C ASP A 168 -8.51 9.60 -1.48
N ILE A 169 -8.43 10.87 -1.06
CA ILE A 169 -9.49 11.85 -1.27
C ILE A 169 -9.73 12.15 -2.76
N ASP A 170 -8.66 12.14 -3.56
CA ASP A 170 -8.65 12.45 -4.99
C ASP A 170 -8.80 11.21 -5.87
N VAL A 171 -9.47 10.19 -5.32
CA VAL A 171 -9.85 8.98 -6.05
C VAL A 171 -11.34 9.01 -6.36
N GLU A 172 -11.65 8.97 -7.64
CA GLU A 172 -12.99 8.80 -8.16
C GLU A 172 -13.36 7.31 -8.20
N ALA A 173 -14.53 6.94 -7.67
CA ALA A 173 -15.12 5.63 -7.92
C ALA A 173 -15.72 5.60 -9.33
N LEU A 174 -15.22 4.75 -10.22
CA LEU A 174 -15.82 4.57 -11.55
C LEU A 174 -16.95 3.55 -11.50
N LYS A 175 -16.79 2.49 -10.69
CA LYS A 175 -17.76 1.41 -10.50
C LYS A 175 -18.05 1.16 -9.01
N PRO A 176 -19.20 0.56 -8.66
CA PRO A 176 -19.49 0.16 -7.28
C PRO A 176 -18.46 -0.82 -6.72
N ALA A 177 -18.24 -0.78 -5.41
CA ALA A 177 -17.28 -1.63 -4.70
C ALA A 177 -17.59 -3.12 -4.80
N ASP A 178 -18.84 -3.51 -5.06
CA ASP A 178 -19.21 -4.91 -5.34
C ASP A 178 -18.44 -5.49 -6.54
N HIS A 179 -17.95 -4.64 -7.44
CA HIS A 179 -17.13 -5.06 -8.58
C HIS A 179 -15.68 -5.36 -8.20
N PHE A 180 -15.23 -5.03 -6.98
CA PHE A 180 -13.87 -5.30 -6.51
C PHE A 180 -13.63 -6.80 -6.33
N ILE A 181 -14.70 -7.60 -6.19
CA ILE A 181 -14.65 -9.05 -6.14
C ILE A 181 -15.40 -9.59 -7.36
N PRO A 182 -14.70 -9.93 -8.46
CA PRO A 182 -15.33 -10.55 -9.62
C PRO A 182 -16.14 -11.79 -9.25
N SER A 183 -17.27 -12.01 -9.90
CA SER A 183 -18.27 -13.04 -9.55
C SER A 183 -17.75 -14.49 -9.49
N ARG A 184 -16.58 -14.76 -10.08
CA ARG A 184 -15.89 -16.06 -9.97
C ARG A 184 -15.31 -16.34 -8.59
N TRP A 185 -15.11 -15.31 -7.77
CA TRP A 185 -14.59 -15.41 -6.41
C TRP A 185 -15.73 -15.26 -5.40
N ALA A 186 -15.73 -16.10 -4.36
CA ALA A 186 -16.66 -15.95 -3.26
C ALA A 186 -16.06 -15.03 -2.20
N GLU A 187 -16.79 -13.98 -1.80
CA GLU A 187 -16.35 -12.99 -0.80
C GLU A 187 -15.84 -13.62 0.51
N LYS A 188 -16.45 -14.73 0.94
CA LYS A 188 -16.04 -15.46 2.15
C LYS A 188 -14.60 -15.97 2.11
N ASP A 189 -14.07 -16.22 0.91
CA ASP A 189 -12.72 -16.76 0.68
C ASP A 189 -11.68 -15.63 0.49
N VAL A 190 -12.16 -14.39 0.39
CA VAL A 190 -11.32 -13.19 0.26
C VAL A 190 -11.27 -12.45 1.60
N GLU A 191 -10.07 -12.09 2.03
CA GLU A 191 -9.80 -11.34 3.25
C GLU A 191 -9.30 -9.93 2.94
N MET A 192 -8.62 -9.75 1.81
CA MET A 192 -8.11 -8.47 1.33
C MET A 192 -8.23 -8.39 -0.20
N VAL A 193 -8.51 -7.21 -0.73
CA VAL A 193 -8.47 -6.90 -2.15
C VAL A 193 -7.49 -5.75 -2.36
N VAL A 194 -6.51 -5.96 -3.23
CA VAL A 194 -5.54 -4.95 -3.66
C VAL A 194 -5.47 -4.95 -5.18
N GLY A 195 -5.13 -3.82 -5.79
CA GLY A 195 -4.81 -3.74 -7.21
C GLY A 195 -3.31 -3.65 -7.42
N VAL A 196 -2.81 -4.12 -8.55
CA VAL A 196 -1.47 -3.75 -9.02
C VAL A 196 -1.49 -2.26 -9.39
N GLU A 197 -0.49 -1.50 -8.95
CA GLU A 197 -0.31 -0.09 -9.30
C GLU A 197 0.80 0.06 -10.34
N ILE A 198 2.00 -0.42 -10.02
CA ILE A 198 3.17 -0.38 -10.90
C ILE A 198 3.66 -1.81 -11.12
N ASP A 199 3.89 -2.15 -12.39
CA ASP A 199 4.34 -3.46 -12.83
C ASP A 199 5.38 -3.26 -13.93
N GLN A 200 6.60 -2.98 -13.49
CA GLN A 200 7.74 -2.62 -14.32
C GLN A 200 9.01 -3.35 -13.83
N PRO A 201 8.98 -4.69 -13.70
CA PRO A 201 10.03 -5.46 -13.02
C PRO A 201 11.42 -5.34 -13.67
N ASP A 202 11.49 -4.93 -14.94
CA ASP A 202 12.74 -4.67 -15.65
C ASP A 202 13.58 -3.56 -14.98
N PHE A 203 12.94 -2.65 -14.24
CA PHE A 203 13.63 -1.58 -13.51
C PHE A 203 13.94 -1.92 -12.06
N LYS A 204 13.72 -3.16 -11.59
CA LYS A 204 13.91 -3.53 -10.17
C LYS A 204 15.30 -3.21 -9.60
N ASP A 205 16.32 -3.25 -10.45
CA ASP A 205 17.72 -2.99 -10.09
C ASP A 205 18.15 -1.54 -10.38
N HIS A 206 17.26 -0.70 -10.93
CA HIS A 206 17.54 0.71 -11.22
C HIS A 206 17.61 1.52 -9.90
N PRO A 207 18.64 2.36 -9.70
CA PRO A 207 18.90 3.01 -8.42
C PRO A 207 17.78 3.95 -7.92
N VAL A 208 17.06 4.60 -8.83
CA VAL A 208 15.98 5.56 -8.50
C VAL A 208 14.58 4.95 -8.66
N LEU A 209 14.43 3.93 -9.52
CA LEU A 209 13.13 3.41 -9.94
C LEU A 209 12.82 2.04 -9.32
N GLY A 210 13.85 1.28 -8.97
CA GLY A 210 13.71 -0.11 -8.54
C GLY A 210 12.83 -0.27 -7.31
N SER A 211 12.97 0.63 -6.33
CA SER A 211 12.16 0.63 -5.11
C SER A 211 10.66 0.74 -5.36
N LYS A 212 10.24 1.35 -6.48
CA LYS A 212 8.84 1.63 -6.83
C LYS A 212 8.36 0.95 -8.12
N SER A 213 9.20 0.14 -8.73
CA SER A 213 8.93 -0.55 -10.00
C SER A 213 7.88 -1.67 -9.91
N MET A 214 7.58 -2.14 -8.70
CA MET A 214 6.68 -3.26 -8.44
C MET A 214 5.89 -2.95 -7.18
N SER A 215 4.64 -2.50 -7.35
CA SER A 215 3.81 -2.09 -6.22
C SER A 215 2.35 -2.47 -6.36
N PHE A 216 1.77 -2.94 -5.25
CA PHE A 216 0.34 -2.89 -5.04
C PHE A 216 -0.10 -1.47 -4.68
N CYS A 217 -1.28 -1.11 -5.16
CA CYS A 217 -1.96 0.14 -4.85
C CYS A 217 -2.27 0.22 -3.35
N GLN A 218 -1.67 1.20 -2.68
CA GLN A 218 -1.92 1.50 -1.26
C GLN A 218 -2.98 2.60 -1.05
N TRP A 219 -3.22 3.42 -2.08
CA TRP A 219 -4.13 4.57 -2.01
C TRP A 219 -5.58 4.16 -2.24
N THR A 220 -5.85 2.93 -2.67
CA THR A 220 -7.17 2.27 -2.59
C THR A 220 -7.00 0.78 -2.34
N PHE A 221 -7.61 0.26 -1.27
CA PHE A 221 -7.69 -1.18 -1.03
C PHE A 221 -8.85 -1.52 -0.09
N MET A 222 -9.25 -2.80 -0.08
CA MET A 222 -10.35 -3.29 0.74
C MET A 222 -9.86 -4.43 1.63
N CYS A 223 -10.18 -4.44 2.93
CA CYS A 223 -9.80 -5.54 3.81
C CYS A 223 -10.83 -5.81 4.90
N LYS A 224 -10.84 -7.03 5.41
CA LYS A 224 -11.53 -7.36 6.67
C LYS A 224 -10.75 -6.77 7.86
N PRO A 225 -11.40 -6.45 8.98
CA PRO A 225 -10.68 -5.96 10.15
C PRO A 225 -9.78 -7.05 10.73
N ARG A 226 -8.75 -6.64 11.47
CA ARG A 226 -7.85 -7.51 12.26
C ARG A 226 -6.98 -8.46 11.46
N LEU A 227 -6.70 -8.15 10.19
CA LEU A 227 -5.72 -8.93 9.43
C LEU A 227 -4.31 -8.75 10.02
N PRO A 228 -3.57 -9.84 10.30
CA PRO A 228 -2.22 -9.77 10.82
C PRO A 228 -1.27 -8.91 9.97
N VAL A 229 -1.39 -8.98 8.64
CA VAL A 229 -0.56 -8.18 7.71
C VAL A 229 -0.62 -6.68 7.97
N MET A 230 -1.78 -6.13 8.34
CA MET A 230 -1.92 -4.70 8.61
C MET A 230 -1.21 -4.32 9.90
N LEU A 231 -1.31 -5.14 10.95
CA LEU A 231 -0.59 -4.88 12.20
C LEU A 231 0.91 -5.05 12.02
N HIS A 232 1.35 -6.10 11.31
CA HIS A 232 2.77 -6.31 11.02
C HIS A 232 3.37 -5.15 10.21
N LEU A 233 2.63 -4.61 9.23
CA LEU A 233 3.05 -3.42 8.48
C LEU A 233 3.23 -2.22 9.40
N ILE A 234 2.25 -1.93 10.27
CA ILE A 234 2.35 -0.84 11.26
C ILE A 234 3.58 -1.02 12.15
N GLU A 235 3.80 -2.21 12.70
CA GLU A 235 4.93 -2.51 13.58
C GLU A 235 6.28 -2.43 12.86
N HIS A 236 6.34 -2.87 11.61
CA HIS A 236 7.53 -2.74 10.76
C HIS A 236 7.84 -1.26 10.52
N ILE A 237 6.86 -0.45 10.14
CA ILE A 237 7.03 0.99 9.94
C ILE A 237 7.54 1.66 11.23
N MET A 238 6.96 1.33 12.38
CA MET A 238 7.42 1.84 13.68
C MET A 238 8.86 1.44 14.01
N LEU A 239 9.28 0.23 13.63
CA LEU A 239 10.67 -0.19 13.79
C LEU A 239 11.59 0.56 12.83
N TRP A 240 11.20 0.69 11.57
CA TRP A 240 11.94 1.42 10.54
C TRP A 240 12.14 2.88 10.93
N LEU A 241 11.09 3.60 11.35
CA LEU A 241 11.16 4.98 11.82
C LEU A 241 12.14 5.14 12.99
N ARG A 242 12.15 4.20 13.94
CA ARG A 242 13.12 4.20 15.05
C ARG A 242 14.55 4.00 14.57
N ASN A 243 14.77 3.12 13.61
CA ASN A 243 16.09 2.90 13.05
C ASN A 243 16.60 4.14 12.29
N VAL A 244 15.75 4.77 11.48
CA VAL A 244 16.08 6.04 10.80
C VAL A 244 16.42 7.13 11.81
N ALA A 245 15.62 7.27 12.87
CA ALA A 245 15.88 8.21 13.96
C ALA A 245 17.25 7.98 14.62
N LEU A 246 17.60 6.71 14.88
CA LEU A 246 18.91 6.33 15.42
C LEU A 246 20.06 6.63 14.45
N GLU A 247 19.90 6.30 13.17
CA GLU A 247 20.90 6.54 12.12
C GLU A 247 21.18 8.03 11.92
N GLN A 248 20.14 8.86 11.97
CA GLN A 248 20.26 10.32 11.88
C GLN A 248 20.67 10.98 13.20
N ASN A 249 20.70 10.23 14.31
CA ASN A 249 20.88 10.74 15.66
C ASN A 249 19.91 11.89 15.98
N LYS A 250 18.63 11.69 15.63
CA LYS A 250 17.52 12.64 15.83
C LYS A 250 16.34 11.94 16.52
N PRO A 251 15.47 12.66 17.24
CA PRO A 251 14.18 12.11 17.63
C PRO A 251 13.30 11.83 16.40
N VAL A 252 12.31 10.94 16.52
CA VAL A 252 11.38 10.58 15.43
C VAL A 252 10.66 11.81 14.86
N SER A 253 10.38 12.80 15.70
CA SER A 253 9.73 14.06 15.32
C SER A 253 10.56 14.97 14.40
N GLU A 254 11.87 14.73 14.30
CA GLU A 254 12.82 15.56 13.54
C GLU A 254 13.53 14.78 12.42
N ILE A 255 13.11 13.53 12.14
CA ILE A 255 13.70 12.76 11.04
C ILE A 255 13.42 13.44 9.70
N GLU A 256 14.41 13.42 8.83
CA GLU A 256 14.30 13.88 7.46
C GLU A 256 14.29 12.66 6.55
N LEU A 257 13.28 12.55 5.70
CA LEU A 257 13.15 11.43 4.78
C LEU A 257 13.25 11.96 3.35
N ASP A 258 14.01 11.28 2.50
CA ASP A 258 13.92 11.53 1.06
C ASP A 258 12.67 10.87 0.45
N PHE A 259 12.42 11.14 -0.84
CA PHE A 259 11.25 10.61 -1.55
C PHE A 259 11.21 9.07 -1.52
N ASP A 260 12.33 8.40 -1.78
CA ASP A 260 12.39 6.95 -1.90
C ASP A 260 12.28 6.27 -0.53
N GLN A 261 12.75 6.91 0.54
CA GLN A 261 12.55 6.48 1.92
C GLN A 261 11.07 6.54 2.33
N VAL A 262 10.32 7.57 1.92
CA VAL A 262 8.86 7.63 2.15
C VAL A 262 8.19 6.44 1.45
N ILE A 263 8.48 6.24 0.16
CA ILE A 263 7.89 5.17 -0.65
C ILE A 263 8.22 3.77 -0.11
N SER A 264 9.49 3.54 0.26
CA SER A 264 9.98 2.22 0.68
C SER A 264 9.78 1.91 2.15
N GLY A 265 9.66 2.94 2.98
CA GLY A 265 9.53 2.84 4.43
C GLY A 265 8.09 2.77 4.90
N THR A 266 7.18 3.58 4.34
CA THR A 266 5.76 3.65 4.75
C THR A 266 4.77 3.54 3.61
N GLY A 267 5.22 3.88 2.40
CA GLY A 267 4.40 3.93 1.21
C GLY A 267 4.19 2.58 0.51
N PRO A 268 3.97 2.60 -0.82
CA PRO A 268 3.49 1.44 -1.56
C PRO A 268 4.46 0.25 -1.51
N SER A 269 5.77 0.47 -1.45
CA SER A 269 6.72 -0.67 -1.43
C SER A 269 6.76 -1.36 -0.08
N ALA A 270 6.59 -0.62 1.02
CA ALA A 270 6.44 -1.21 2.37
C ALA A 270 5.17 -2.05 2.46
N PHE A 271 4.05 -1.49 1.97
CA PHE A 271 2.76 -2.18 1.88
C PHE A 271 2.84 -3.46 1.04
N THR A 272 3.45 -3.37 -0.15
CA THR A 272 3.63 -4.49 -1.07
C THR A 272 4.44 -5.61 -0.44
N ARG A 273 5.59 -5.28 0.16
CA ARG A 273 6.46 -6.27 0.82
C ARG A 273 5.71 -6.98 1.95
N ALA A 274 4.99 -6.24 2.80
CA ALA A 274 4.23 -6.84 3.90
C ALA A 274 3.17 -7.85 3.40
N ILE A 275 2.50 -7.54 2.29
CA ILE A 275 1.49 -8.43 1.69
C ILE A 275 2.12 -9.68 1.09
N LEU A 276 3.20 -9.53 0.32
CA LEU A 276 3.92 -10.67 -0.26
C LEU A 276 4.48 -11.60 0.83
N ASP A 277 5.02 -11.03 1.91
CA ASP A 277 5.51 -11.78 3.07
C ASP A 277 4.37 -12.52 3.78
N ASP A 278 3.22 -11.87 3.99
CA ASP A 278 2.04 -12.49 4.60
C ASP A 278 1.48 -13.63 3.73
N MET A 279 1.36 -13.43 2.41
CA MET A 279 1.00 -14.48 1.46
C MET A 279 1.98 -15.65 1.53
N SER A 280 3.28 -15.37 1.60
CA SER A 280 4.33 -16.39 1.66
C SER A 280 4.19 -17.27 2.90
N VAL A 281 3.99 -16.64 4.06
CA VAL A 281 3.80 -17.33 5.33
C VAL A 281 2.54 -18.20 5.31
N ARG A 282 1.43 -17.68 4.77
CA ARG A 282 0.14 -18.38 4.73
C ARG A 282 0.13 -19.60 3.81
N ILE A 283 0.79 -19.49 2.67
CA ILE A 283 0.87 -20.57 1.69
C ILE A 283 2.00 -21.56 2.00
N GLY A 284 2.99 -21.15 2.81
CA GLY A 284 4.13 -21.99 3.17
C GLY A 284 5.19 -22.11 2.07
N ARG A 285 5.24 -21.13 1.15
CA ARG A 285 6.28 -20.99 0.12
C ARG A 285 6.52 -19.51 -0.18
N PRO A 286 7.69 -19.12 -0.71
CA PRO A 286 7.89 -17.77 -1.22
C PRO A 286 6.85 -17.44 -2.30
N VAL A 287 6.17 -16.31 -2.10
CA VAL A 287 5.32 -15.62 -3.07
C VAL A 287 6.06 -14.34 -3.46
N THR A 288 6.33 -14.18 -4.75
CA THR A 288 7.13 -13.06 -5.27
C THR A 288 6.32 -12.28 -6.31
N TRP A 289 6.84 -11.13 -6.74
CA TRP A 289 6.16 -10.28 -7.72
C TRP A 289 5.90 -10.98 -9.06
N ASP A 290 6.73 -11.94 -9.46
CA ASP A 290 6.56 -12.75 -10.68
C ASP A 290 5.17 -13.39 -10.79
N GLU A 291 4.49 -13.62 -9.66
CA GLU A 291 3.13 -14.16 -9.63
C GLU A 291 2.01 -13.18 -10.00
N PHE A 292 2.33 -11.88 -10.01
CA PHE A 292 1.43 -10.75 -10.23
C PHE A 292 1.88 -9.85 -11.39
N HIS A 293 3.04 -10.15 -11.98
CA HIS A 293 3.50 -9.54 -13.22
C HIS A 293 2.63 -9.97 -14.41
N ASP A 294 2.26 -9.01 -15.26
CA ASP A 294 1.49 -9.21 -16.51
C ASP A 294 0.22 -10.06 -16.32
N ILE A 295 -0.48 -9.83 -15.19
CA ILE A 295 -1.75 -10.50 -14.94
C ILE A 295 -2.86 -9.84 -15.76
N ASN A 296 -3.52 -10.63 -16.59
CA ASN A 296 -4.70 -10.23 -17.36
C ASN A 296 -6.03 -10.43 -16.60
N GLU A 297 -5.97 -11.10 -15.45
CA GLU A 297 -7.12 -11.42 -14.62
C GLU A 297 -6.76 -11.46 -13.13
N SER A 298 -7.75 -11.25 -12.25
CA SER A 298 -7.51 -11.24 -10.80
C SER A 298 -7.11 -12.60 -10.22
N LYS A 299 -6.19 -12.61 -9.26
CA LYS A 299 -5.60 -13.82 -8.67
C LYS A 299 -5.78 -13.83 -7.15
N LEU A 300 -6.30 -14.92 -6.60
CA LEU A 300 -6.45 -15.11 -5.15
C LEU A 300 -5.28 -15.92 -4.59
N VAL A 301 -4.46 -15.32 -3.73
CA VAL A 301 -3.32 -15.95 -3.07
C VAL A 301 -3.37 -15.67 -1.57
N GLY A 302 -3.38 -16.71 -0.73
CA GLY A 302 -3.34 -16.54 0.73
C GLY A 302 -4.54 -15.79 1.34
N GLY A 303 -5.67 -15.72 0.63
CA GLY A 303 -6.83 -14.91 1.02
C GLY A 303 -6.77 -13.46 0.53
N VAL A 304 -5.71 -13.07 -0.20
CA VAL A 304 -5.59 -11.75 -0.82
C VAL A 304 -5.92 -11.87 -2.30
N LEU A 305 -6.96 -11.16 -2.74
CA LEU A 305 -7.36 -11.04 -4.13
C LEU A 305 -6.61 -9.87 -4.77
N VAL A 306 -5.69 -10.17 -5.67
CA VAL A 306 -4.94 -9.18 -6.44
C VAL A 306 -5.67 -8.92 -7.76
N LEU A 307 -6.03 -7.66 -8.00
CA LEU A 307 -6.65 -7.18 -9.23
C LEU A 307 -5.58 -6.71 -10.23
N THR A 308 -5.96 -6.69 -11.50
CA THR A 308 -5.10 -6.22 -12.60
C THR A 308 -4.75 -4.74 -12.44
N VAL A 309 -3.71 -4.30 -13.17
CA VAL A 309 -3.31 -2.88 -13.21
C VAL A 309 -4.48 -2.00 -13.62
N GLU A 310 -5.18 -2.36 -14.70
CA GLU A 310 -6.34 -1.60 -15.21
C GLU A 310 -7.42 -1.40 -14.13
N ALA A 311 -7.56 -2.31 -13.15
CA ALA A 311 -8.60 -2.19 -12.15
C ALA A 311 -8.46 -0.95 -11.27
N PHE A 312 -7.26 -0.72 -10.70
CA PHE A 312 -7.03 0.42 -9.80
C PHE A 312 -6.18 1.51 -10.47
N ALA A 313 -5.15 1.17 -11.23
CA ALA A 313 -4.27 2.15 -11.85
C ALA A 313 -4.63 2.44 -13.32
N ALA A 314 -5.92 2.40 -13.69
CA ALA A 314 -6.33 2.64 -15.09
C ALA A 314 -5.81 3.98 -15.63
N GLY A 315 -5.41 4.02 -16.90
CA GLY A 315 -5.00 5.27 -17.57
C GLY A 315 -3.64 5.84 -17.15
N GLN A 316 -2.86 5.11 -16.35
CA GLN A 316 -1.44 5.40 -16.16
C GLN A 316 -0.65 5.10 -17.44
N GLY A 317 0.37 5.89 -17.75
CA GLY A 317 1.17 5.68 -18.97
C GLY A 317 2.15 4.51 -18.90
N HIS A 318 1.92 3.53 -18.03
CA HIS A 318 2.77 2.36 -17.82
C HIS A 318 1.94 1.11 -17.50
N SER A 319 2.59 -0.05 -17.40
CA SER A 319 2.02 -1.32 -16.92
C SER A 319 0.76 -1.79 -17.67
N ASP A 320 0.63 -1.45 -18.95
CA ASP A 320 -0.56 -1.75 -19.76
C ASP A 320 -1.89 -1.40 -19.08
N SER A 321 -1.92 -0.28 -18.37
CA SER A 321 -3.04 0.09 -17.51
C SER A 321 -4.35 0.45 -18.24
N GLY A 322 -4.38 0.38 -19.57
CA GLY A 322 -5.56 0.68 -20.38
C GLY A 322 -6.02 2.13 -20.23
N THR A 323 -7.33 2.33 -20.16
CA THR A 323 -7.95 3.66 -20.04
C THR A 323 -9.01 3.67 -18.94
N HIS A 324 -9.43 4.86 -18.49
CA HIS A 324 -10.51 4.99 -17.50
C HIS A 324 -11.88 4.53 -18.02
N GLU A 325 -12.06 4.42 -19.35
CA GLU A 325 -13.28 3.84 -19.95
C GLU A 325 -13.20 2.31 -20.06
N GLY A 326 -12.07 1.75 -19.66
CA GLY A 326 -11.80 0.32 -19.68
C GLY A 326 -12.84 -0.50 -18.91
N ARG A 327 -13.10 -1.70 -19.42
CA ARG A 327 -14.07 -2.60 -18.78
C ARG A 327 -13.59 -3.03 -17.40
N GLN A 328 -12.28 -3.11 -17.15
CA GLN A 328 -11.77 -3.50 -15.85
C GLN A 328 -11.55 -2.31 -14.91
N ALA A 329 -11.49 -1.07 -15.41
CA ALA A 329 -11.32 0.14 -14.59
C ALA A 329 -12.40 0.29 -13.50
N LEU A 330 -11.98 0.29 -12.23
CA LEU A 330 -12.86 0.37 -11.05
C LEU A 330 -12.80 1.75 -10.38
N VAL A 331 -11.61 2.36 -10.36
CA VAL A 331 -11.35 3.67 -9.78
C VAL A 331 -10.44 4.50 -10.68
N LYS A 332 -10.37 5.80 -10.42
CA LYS A 332 -9.49 6.75 -11.10
C LYS A 332 -8.84 7.67 -10.09
N HIS A 333 -7.51 7.67 -10.06
CA HIS A 333 -6.73 8.54 -9.19
C HIS A 333 -6.32 9.81 -9.94
N HIS A 334 -6.53 10.98 -9.32
CA HIS A 334 -6.25 12.27 -9.96
C HIS A 334 -4.87 12.87 -9.61
N TYR A 335 -4.16 12.33 -8.62
CA TYR A 335 -2.78 12.69 -8.25
C TYR A 335 -2.54 14.19 -7.97
N HIS A 336 -3.54 14.87 -7.41
CA HIS A 336 -3.48 16.33 -7.19
C HIS A 336 -3.59 16.75 -5.72
N ALA A 337 -4.05 15.87 -4.83
CA ALA A 337 -4.43 16.27 -3.48
C ALA A 337 -3.23 16.40 -2.54
N SER A 338 -2.40 15.36 -2.46
CA SER A 338 -1.41 15.23 -1.39
C SER A 338 -0.30 16.28 -1.46
N GLY A 339 0.23 16.55 -2.67
CA GLY A 339 1.34 17.49 -2.88
C GLY A 339 2.61 17.15 -2.08
N TRP A 340 2.70 15.95 -1.50
CA TRP A 340 3.78 15.54 -0.64
C TRP A 340 5.16 15.48 -1.33
N PRO A 341 5.29 15.24 -2.65
CA PRO A 341 6.60 15.29 -3.31
C PRO A 341 7.24 16.69 -3.26
N THR A 342 6.47 17.75 -2.96
CA THR A 342 7.03 19.09 -2.73
C THR A 342 7.83 19.16 -1.43
N ALA A 343 7.40 18.42 -0.40
CA ALA A 343 8.09 18.36 0.90
C ALA A 343 9.21 17.30 0.90
N HIS A 344 9.09 16.28 0.06
CA HIS A 344 10.08 15.21 -0.13
C HIS A 344 10.40 15.12 -1.62
N PRO A 345 11.28 15.99 -2.15
CA PRO A 345 11.54 16.06 -3.59
C PRO A 345 12.14 14.77 -4.11
N ARG A 346 11.75 14.39 -5.33
CA ARG A 346 12.38 13.30 -6.07
C ARG A 346 13.84 13.63 -6.33
N PHE A 347 14.62 12.58 -6.60
CA PHE A 347 15.96 12.79 -7.14
C PHE A 347 15.88 13.61 -8.43
N ASN A 348 16.60 14.71 -8.47
CA ASN A 348 16.57 15.65 -9.57
C ASN A 348 18.00 15.95 -10.02
N HIS A 349 18.39 15.40 -11.18
CA HIS A 349 19.71 15.63 -11.72
C HIS A 349 19.83 17.09 -12.21
N PRO A 350 20.90 17.83 -11.85
CA PRO A 350 21.00 19.27 -12.13
C PRO A 350 20.89 19.65 -13.62
N MET A 351 21.26 18.74 -14.53
CA MET A 351 21.16 18.96 -15.98
C MET A 351 19.93 18.29 -16.62
N TYR A 352 19.50 17.12 -16.11
CA TYR A 352 18.56 16.24 -16.83
C TYR A 352 17.24 16.03 -16.09
N GLY A 353 17.08 16.63 -14.92
CA GLY A 353 15.84 16.54 -14.16
C GLY A 353 15.61 15.19 -13.50
N GLU A 354 14.35 14.93 -13.21
CA GLU A 354 13.83 13.69 -12.62
C GLU A 354 13.68 12.61 -13.69
N VAL A 355 14.16 11.39 -13.42
CA VAL A 355 14.03 10.24 -14.33
C VAL A 355 12.57 9.80 -14.50
N GLU A 356 11.72 10.06 -13.52
CA GLU A 356 10.30 9.74 -13.53
C GLU A 356 9.52 10.46 -14.64
N ARG A 357 10.09 11.52 -15.23
CA ARG A 357 9.52 12.16 -16.43
C ARG A 357 9.51 11.23 -17.64
N CYS A 358 10.37 10.23 -17.66
CA CYS A 358 10.35 9.16 -18.67
C CYS A 358 9.11 8.27 -18.54
N ASN A 359 8.41 8.29 -17.41
CA ASN A 359 7.20 7.52 -17.19
C ASN A 359 7.37 6.04 -17.60
N TRP A 360 8.46 5.43 -17.12
CA TRP A 360 8.81 4.02 -17.35
C TRP A 360 9.16 3.64 -18.80
N ASP A 361 9.28 4.60 -19.72
CA ASP A 361 9.76 4.32 -21.09
C ASP A 361 11.24 3.86 -21.06
N PRO A 362 11.55 2.62 -21.49
CA PRO A 362 12.90 2.06 -21.36
C PRO A 362 13.97 2.83 -22.12
N GLU A 363 13.65 3.36 -23.30
CA GLU A 363 14.62 4.12 -24.10
C GLU A 363 14.91 5.49 -23.49
N CYS A 364 13.90 6.17 -22.96
CA CYS A 364 14.07 7.42 -22.23
C CYS A 364 14.91 7.21 -20.97
N VAL A 365 14.61 6.18 -20.16
CA VAL A 365 15.38 5.88 -18.94
C VAL A 365 16.83 5.55 -19.28
N ARG A 366 17.06 4.66 -20.26
CA ARG A 366 18.42 4.31 -20.72
C ARG A 366 19.19 5.56 -21.15
N LYS A 367 18.56 6.47 -21.88
CA LYS A 367 19.20 7.72 -22.30
C LYS A 367 19.53 8.61 -21.10
N TRP A 368 18.61 8.74 -20.14
CA TRP A 368 18.86 9.51 -18.91
C TRP A 368 20.04 8.92 -18.12
N ASP A 369 20.13 7.60 -18.01
CA ASP A 369 21.26 6.91 -17.35
C ASP A 369 22.59 7.15 -18.06
N GLU A 370 22.63 7.05 -19.39
CA GLU A 370 23.81 7.33 -20.19
C GLU A 370 24.26 8.78 -20.06
N ASP A 371 23.31 9.72 -20.14
CA ASP A 371 23.56 11.15 -20.07
C ASP A 371 24.05 11.57 -18.67
N THR A 372 23.49 11.01 -17.60
CA THR A 372 23.90 11.26 -16.20
C THR A 372 25.25 10.62 -15.88
N ALA A 373 25.52 9.40 -16.36
CA ALA A 373 26.83 8.77 -16.21
C ALA A 373 27.92 9.58 -16.96
N ALA A 374 27.63 10.04 -18.18
CA ALA A 374 28.54 10.88 -18.94
C ALA A 374 28.79 12.23 -18.25
N TRP A 375 27.75 12.81 -17.62
CA TRP A 375 27.88 14.04 -16.83
C TRP A 375 28.90 13.89 -15.70
N GLU A 376 28.89 12.79 -14.96
CA GLU A 376 29.81 12.60 -13.84
C GLU A 376 31.29 12.68 -14.23
N HIS A 377 31.62 12.26 -15.46
CA HIS A 377 32.98 12.30 -16.00
C HIS A 377 33.43 13.66 -16.56
N ARG A 378 32.57 14.68 -16.61
CA ARG A 378 32.89 16.02 -17.14
C ARG A 378 33.67 16.87 -16.14
N SER A 379 34.48 17.81 -16.65
CA SER A 379 35.19 18.77 -15.80
C SER A 379 34.21 19.76 -15.14
N PRO A 380 34.56 20.37 -13.98
CA PRO A 380 33.72 21.39 -13.35
C PRO A 380 33.40 22.57 -14.28
N GLU A 381 34.35 22.95 -15.15
CA GLU A 381 34.19 24.05 -16.10
C GLU A 381 33.17 23.71 -17.19
N GLU A 382 33.21 22.48 -17.70
CA GLU A 382 32.23 21.97 -18.68
C GLU A 382 30.83 21.89 -18.06
N LYS A 383 30.73 21.37 -16.83
CA LYS A 383 29.45 21.31 -16.09
C LYS A 383 28.86 22.70 -15.92
N MET A 384 29.65 23.67 -15.47
CA MET A 384 29.19 25.07 -15.31
C MET A 384 28.74 25.70 -16.62
N LYS A 385 29.46 25.45 -17.72
CA LYS A 385 29.10 25.95 -19.04
C LYS A 385 27.75 25.37 -19.50
N MET A 386 27.56 24.06 -19.38
CA MET A 386 26.31 23.40 -19.77
C MET A 386 25.11 23.90 -18.94
N LEU A 387 25.28 24.10 -17.63
CA LEU A 387 24.23 24.64 -16.77
C LEU A 387 23.86 26.07 -17.16
N GLU A 388 24.84 26.90 -17.49
CA GLU A 388 24.59 28.27 -17.91
C GLU A 388 23.88 28.33 -19.26
N GLU A 389 24.28 27.48 -20.22
CA GLU A 389 23.60 27.34 -21.51
C GLU A 389 22.15 26.87 -21.32
N ALA A 390 21.92 25.85 -20.49
CA ALA A 390 20.59 25.36 -20.15
C ALA A 390 19.73 26.42 -19.45
N ARG A 391 20.32 27.22 -18.55
CA ARG A 391 19.64 28.34 -17.87
C ARG A 391 19.17 29.40 -18.86
N VAL A 392 20.04 29.80 -19.79
CA VAL A 392 19.72 30.80 -20.82
C VAL A 392 18.62 30.27 -21.76
N GLU A 393 18.69 29.00 -22.14
CA GLU A 393 17.66 28.36 -22.96
C GLU A 393 16.31 28.28 -22.23
N ALA A 394 16.31 27.90 -20.95
CA ALA A 394 15.11 27.88 -20.12
C ALA A 394 14.47 29.27 -19.97
N GLU A 395 15.27 30.32 -19.73
CA GLU A 395 14.78 31.70 -19.68
C GLU A 395 14.15 32.15 -21.00
N LYS A 396 14.73 31.72 -22.13
CA LYS A 396 14.20 32.02 -23.45
C LYS A 396 12.86 31.31 -23.67
N ALA A 397 12.79 30.01 -23.36
CA ALA A 397 11.57 29.22 -23.47
C ALA A 397 10.46 29.77 -22.56
N GLN A 398 10.79 30.20 -21.34
CA GLN A 398 9.83 30.83 -20.43
C GLN A 398 9.26 32.12 -21.01
N LYS A 399 10.10 33.00 -21.56
CA LYS A 399 9.63 34.25 -22.20
C LYS A 399 8.73 33.98 -23.41
N GLU A 400 9.05 32.95 -24.19
CA GLU A 400 8.21 32.52 -25.32
C GLU A 400 6.86 31.96 -24.84
N ALA A 401 6.84 31.15 -23.78
CA ALA A 401 5.62 30.62 -23.18
C ALA A 401 4.74 31.73 -22.58
N GLU A 402 5.32 32.68 -21.83
CA GLU A 402 4.59 33.82 -21.27
C GLU A 402 3.97 34.69 -22.36
N LYS A 403 4.67 34.87 -23.49
CA LYS A 403 4.15 35.59 -24.65
C LYS A 403 2.98 34.82 -25.28
N ALA A 404 3.14 33.52 -25.49
CA ALA A 404 2.08 32.67 -26.05
C ALA A 404 0.83 32.64 -25.17
N GLN A 405 1.01 32.59 -23.84
CA GLN A 405 -0.08 32.63 -22.87
C GLN A 405 -0.84 33.97 -22.95
N LYS A 406 -0.13 35.11 -22.97
CA LYS A 406 -0.76 36.43 -23.12
C LYS A 406 -1.54 36.54 -24.44
N GLU A 407 -1.00 36.01 -25.53
CA GLU A 407 -1.70 35.97 -26.82
C GLU A 407 -2.94 35.06 -26.78
N ALA A 408 -2.90 33.96 -26.05
CA ALA A 408 -4.05 33.07 -25.85
C ALA A 408 -5.13 33.72 -24.99
N GLU A 409 -4.75 34.35 -23.87
CA GLU A 409 -5.67 35.08 -22.99
C GLU A 409 -6.35 36.24 -23.72
N GLU A 410 -5.61 36.99 -24.55
CA GLU A 410 -6.19 38.07 -25.36
C GLU A 410 -7.18 37.53 -26.41
N LYS A 411 -6.90 36.38 -27.01
CA LYS A 411 -7.83 35.71 -27.94
C LYS A 411 -9.08 35.21 -27.22
N GLU A 412 -8.94 34.61 -26.04
CA GLU A 412 -10.08 34.14 -25.25
C GLU A 412 -10.96 35.31 -24.79
N ALA A 413 -10.36 36.42 -24.34
CA ALA A 413 -11.08 37.63 -23.97
C ALA A 413 -11.90 38.18 -25.15
N LYS A 414 -11.29 38.30 -26.33
CA LYS A 414 -11.99 38.73 -27.55
C LYS A 414 -13.13 37.78 -27.93
N ALA A 415 -12.92 36.47 -27.80
CA ALA A 415 -13.95 35.47 -28.10
C ALA A 415 -15.13 35.57 -27.12
N ARG A 416 -14.86 35.82 -25.82
CA ARG A 416 -15.91 36.06 -24.81
C ARG A 416 -16.70 37.33 -25.11
N GLU A 417 -16.03 38.44 -25.43
CA GLU A 417 -16.70 39.69 -25.80
C GLU A 417 -17.58 39.52 -27.05
N GLU A 418 -17.11 38.79 -28.07
CA GLU A 418 -17.91 38.51 -29.26
C GLU A 418 -19.13 37.63 -28.94
N GLN A 419 -18.96 36.64 -28.06
CA GLN A 419 -20.06 35.77 -27.64
C GLN A 419 -21.11 36.54 -26.84
N GLU A 420 -20.69 37.37 -25.87
CA GLU A 420 -21.60 38.24 -25.12
C GLU A 420 -22.37 39.21 -26.03
N ARG A 421 -21.72 39.73 -27.08
CA ARG A 421 -22.39 40.59 -28.07
C ARG A 421 -23.46 39.82 -28.83
N LYS A 422 -23.15 38.61 -29.31
CA LYS A 422 -24.11 37.74 -30.02
C LYS A 422 -25.28 37.34 -29.15
N ASP A 423 -25.04 37.09 -27.86
CA ASP A 423 -26.09 36.73 -26.91
C ASP A 423 -27.03 37.92 -26.64
N ARG A 424 -26.49 39.15 -26.50
CA ARG A 424 -27.30 40.38 -26.41
C ARG A 424 -28.11 40.69 -27.68
N GLU A 425 -27.52 40.45 -28.85
CA GLU A 425 -28.22 40.63 -30.14
C GLU A 425 -29.39 39.64 -30.27
N LYS A 426 -29.21 38.37 -29.87
CA LYS A 426 -30.29 37.38 -29.82
C LYS A 426 -31.40 37.73 -28.83
N GLU A 427 -31.05 38.20 -27.64
CA GLU A 427 -32.04 38.64 -26.64
C GLU A 427 -32.90 39.80 -27.18
N ALA A 428 -32.29 40.75 -27.90
CA ALA A 428 -32.99 41.87 -28.52
C ALA A 428 -33.95 41.42 -29.65
N GLU A 429 -33.51 40.49 -30.52
CA GLU A 429 -34.35 39.93 -31.58
C GLU A 429 -35.55 39.12 -31.03
N THR A 430 -35.36 38.37 -29.95
CA THR A 430 -36.47 37.65 -29.28
C THR A 430 -37.44 38.58 -28.55
N GLY A 431 -37.00 39.76 -28.11
CA GLY A 431 -37.85 40.76 -27.48
C GLY A 431 -38.76 41.52 -28.46
N GLU A 432 -38.33 41.71 -29.71
CA GLU A 432 -39.15 42.37 -30.74
C GLU A 432 -40.22 41.43 -31.36
N GLU A 433 -40.06 40.10 -31.29
CA GLU A 433 -41.09 39.14 -31.72
C GLU A 433 -42.24 38.96 -30.69
N GLU A 434 -42.05 39.32 -29.42
CA GLU A 434 -43.12 39.27 -28.39
C GLU A 434 -44.00 40.54 -28.33
N GLU A 435 -43.60 41.65 -28.98
CA GLU A 435 -44.36 42.90 -29.03
C GLU A 435 -45.07 43.17 -30.38
N GLY A 436 -45.02 42.23 -31.33
CA GLY A 436 -45.61 42.32 -32.69
C GLY A 436 -47.07 41.87 -32.84
#